data_AF-A0A417YAF6-F1
#
_entry.id   AF-A0A417YAF6-F1
#
_cell.length_a   1.000
_cell.length_b   1.000
_cell.length_c   1.000
_cell.angle_alpha   90.00
_cell.angle_beta   90.00
_cell.angle_gamma   90.00
#
_symmetry.space_group_name_H-M   'P 1'
#
loop_
_entity.id
_entity.type
_entity.pdbx_description
1 polymer ?
#
loop_
_entity_poly.entity_id
_entity_poly.type
_entity_poly.pdbx_seq_one_letter_code
_entity_poly.pdbx_strand_id
1 'polypeptide(L)'
;MKFNNNYQITSLSATNNTKAVEISNHNNVNKNTVLAGYNTSIGNQVKHIKVPFSTYIKIDDFLQQPIFVHTAERSFNFKDQTGMNPDFETYHLNTSTYYHEQPYGRLAFSNVHAMMNLNKESSKVSKNSNNIQQEITKPFKQKSNSLEEHDVFRNAFPYAKFLIPIVLGEYDIEIALEENTLMDKGIMEILEVSTEVVLTNCKFLPSKFNYSSDQTKRTASNGVLFIEGFIQESMEYLPAINWEKMSPREWLKKVYYRVDQKIAVDLKIQLLQLVQF
;
A
#
# COMPACT_ATOMS: atom_id res chain seq x y z
N MET A 1 -11.70 16.29 43.43
CA MET A 1 -12.08 17.54 42.75
C MET A 1 -12.96 17.17 41.57
N LYS A 2 -14.25 17.54 41.66
CA LYS A 2 -15.25 17.41 40.61
C LYS A 2 -15.03 18.56 39.63
N PHE A 3 -15.08 18.30 38.33
CA PHE A 3 -15.34 19.37 37.36
C PHE A 3 -16.71 19.15 36.73
N ASN A 4 -17.54 20.13 37.08
CA ASN A 4 -18.89 20.42 36.65
C ASN A 4 -18.83 21.06 35.26
N ASN A 5 -19.82 20.81 34.41
CA ASN A 5 -20.24 21.73 33.36
C ASN A 5 -21.73 21.51 33.06
N ASN A 6 -22.55 22.35 33.70
CA ASN A 6 -23.91 22.69 33.29
C ASN A 6 -23.82 23.62 32.05
N TYR A 7 -24.69 23.53 31.04
CA TYR A 7 -25.95 24.28 30.83
C TYR A 7 -26.19 24.25 29.28
N GLN A 8 -27.36 24.32 28.64
CA GLN A 8 -28.75 24.60 28.98
C GLN A 8 -29.69 24.00 27.90
N ILE A 9 -30.96 23.93 28.28
CA ILE A 9 -32.16 23.39 27.62
C ILE A 9 -32.71 24.36 26.57
N THR A 10 -33.31 23.84 25.50
CA THR A 10 -34.55 24.41 24.95
C THR A 10 -35.50 23.32 24.47
N SER A 11 -36.62 23.23 25.20
CA SER A 11 -37.82 22.45 24.92
C SER A 11 -38.78 23.22 24.01
N LEU A 12 -39.58 22.52 23.19
CA LEU A 12 -40.99 22.77 22.85
C LEU A 12 -41.37 21.63 21.88
N SER A 13 -42.50 20.92 21.92
CA SER A 13 -43.72 20.94 22.72
C SER A 13 -44.46 19.62 22.47
N ALA A 14 -45.16 19.14 23.48
CA ALA A 14 -45.85 17.84 23.54
C ALA A 14 -47.07 17.73 22.61
N THR A 15 -47.45 16.50 22.27
CA THR A 15 -48.85 16.08 22.42
C THR A 15 -48.93 14.59 22.72
N ASN A 16 -49.55 14.31 23.86
CA ASN A 16 -49.84 12.99 24.41
C ASN A 16 -50.88 12.25 23.57
N ASN A 17 -50.80 10.93 23.52
CA ASN A 17 -52.00 10.08 23.61
C ASN A 17 -51.61 8.67 24.07
N THR A 18 -51.80 8.46 25.37
CA THR A 18 -51.80 7.15 26.01
C THR A 18 -53.22 6.58 25.92
N LYS A 19 -53.40 5.41 25.29
CA LYS A 19 -54.52 4.51 25.63
C LYS A 19 -54.09 3.04 25.61
N ALA A 20 -54.10 2.50 26.84
CA ALA A 20 -54.52 1.18 27.29
C ALA A 20 -54.06 -0.06 26.52
N VAL A 21 -53.22 -0.83 27.20
CA VAL A 21 -53.04 -2.27 27.02
C VAL A 21 -54.31 -2.97 27.50
N GLU A 22 -55.02 -3.63 26.59
CA GLU A 22 -55.96 -4.70 26.92
C GLU A 22 -55.46 -6.00 26.27
N ILE A 23 -55.12 -6.96 27.12
CA ILE A 23 -54.85 -8.34 26.74
C ILE A 23 -56.20 -9.07 26.80
N SER A 24 -56.68 -9.56 25.65
CA SER A 24 -57.70 -10.61 25.61
C SER A 24 -57.25 -11.72 24.67
N ASN A 25 -57.14 -12.93 25.21
CA ASN A 25 -56.90 -14.16 24.48
C ASN A 25 -58.23 -14.68 23.93
N HIS A 26 -58.31 -15.01 22.64
CA HIS A 26 -59.04 -16.19 22.19
C HIS A 26 -58.68 -16.60 20.75
N ASN A 27 -58.43 -17.91 20.59
CA ASN A 27 -58.12 -18.61 19.35
C ASN A 27 -59.24 -18.50 18.29
N ASN A 28 -58.89 -18.31 17.01
CA ASN A 28 -59.41 -19.17 15.95
C ASN A 28 -58.68 -19.07 14.60
N VAL A 29 -58.66 -20.22 13.94
CA VAL A 29 -58.06 -20.57 12.64
C VAL A 29 -58.82 -19.93 11.47
N ASN A 30 -58.14 -19.32 10.50
CA ASN A 30 -58.33 -19.59 9.05
C ASN A 30 -57.46 -18.72 8.11
N LYS A 31 -56.73 -19.43 7.24
CA LYS A 31 -56.51 -19.24 5.79
C LYS A 31 -56.18 -17.84 5.23
N ASN A 32 -54.96 -17.79 4.67
CA ASN A 32 -54.53 -17.12 3.44
C ASN A 32 -54.96 -15.67 3.20
N THR A 33 -53.97 -14.77 3.20
CA THR A 33 -53.62 -13.89 2.05
C THR A 33 -52.52 -12.93 2.53
N VAL A 34 -51.29 -12.94 2.01
CA VAL A 34 -50.81 -12.37 0.73
C VAL A 34 -49.71 -11.36 1.08
N LEU A 35 -48.58 -11.48 0.36
CA LEU A 35 -47.54 -10.46 0.16
C LEU A 35 -46.74 -9.98 1.39
N ALA A 36 -45.85 -10.83 1.88
CA ALA A 36 -44.57 -10.33 2.42
C ALA A 36 -43.60 -10.24 1.23
N GLY A 37 -43.30 -9.01 0.82
CA GLY A 37 -42.50 -8.70 -0.36
C GLY A 37 -41.11 -9.32 -0.33
N TYR A 38 -40.88 -10.28 -1.22
CA TYR A 38 -39.53 -10.58 -1.69
C TYR A 38 -39.21 -9.58 -2.79
N ASN A 39 -38.58 -8.47 -2.41
CA ASN A 39 -37.88 -7.61 -3.37
C ASN A 39 -36.72 -8.41 -3.97
N THR A 40 -37.02 -9.21 -4.98
CA THR A 40 -36.04 -9.88 -5.84
C THR A 40 -35.48 -8.83 -6.80
N SER A 41 -34.60 -7.98 -6.29
CA SER A 41 -33.64 -7.29 -7.16
C SER A 41 -32.62 -8.35 -7.61
N ILE A 42 -32.99 -9.11 -8.64
CA ILE A 42 -32.12 -10.05 -9.34
C ILE A 42 -31.16 -9.20 -10.18
N GLY A 43 -30.15 -8.68 -9.50
CA GLY A 43 -29.05 -7.94 -10.11
C GLY A 43 -27.77 -8.75 -10.03
N ASN A 44 -26.84 -8.40 -10.90
CA ASN A 44 -25.45 -8.84 -10.82
C ASN A 44 -24.91 -8.57 -9.41
N GLN A 45 -24.08 -9.45 -8.89
CA GLN A 45 -23.43 -9.26 -7.59
C GLN A 45 -21.98 -8.87 -7.79
N VAL A 46 -21.46 -8.07 -6.88
CA VAL A 46 -20.06 -7.66 -6.85
C VAL A 46 -19.37 -8.29 -5.65
N LYS A 47 -18.18 -8.85 -5.87
CA LYS A 47 -17.31 -9.34 -4.81
C LYS A 47 -15.97 -8.61 -4.85
N HIS A 48 -15.59 -8.04 -3.71
CA HIS A 48 -14.28 -7.45 -3.51
C HIS A 48 -13.30 -8.50 -2.97
N ILE A 49 -12.14 -8.63 -3.62
CA ILE A 49 -11.08 -9.55 -3.26
C ILE A 49 -9.80 -8.73 -3.02
N LYS A 50 -9.06 -9.08 -1.97
CA LYS A 50 -7.80 -8.43 -1.61
C LYS A 50 -6.71 -9.48 -1.50
N VAL A 51 -5.77 -9.47 -2.45
CA VAL A 51 -4.65 -10.41 -2.50
C VAL A 51 -3.38 -9.70 -2.03
N PRO A 52 -2.91 -9.93 -0.79
CA PRO A 52 -1.71 -9.29 -0.29
C PRO A 52 -0.45 -9.86 -0.95
N PHE A 53 0.54 -9.02 -1.17
CA PHE A 53 1.87 -9.43 -1.59
C PHE A 53 2.96 -8.68 -0.82
N SER A 54 4.11 -9.32 -0.70
CA SER A 54 5.32 -8.70 -0.17
C SER A 54 6.52 -9.33 -0.87
N THR A 55 7.53 -8.52 -1.17
CA THR A 55 8.77 -8.96 -1.80
C THR A 55 9.90 -8.01 -1.43
N TYR A 56 11.13 -8.40 -1.75
CA TYR A 56 12.29 -7.54 -1.64
C TYR A 56 13.26 -7.82 -2.78
N ILE A 57 14.00 -6.79 -3.20
CA ILE A 57 15.09 -6.91 -4.16
C ILE A 57 16.37 -6.33 -3.58
N LYS A 58 17.52 -6.91 -3.94
CA LYS A 58 18.83 -6.33 -3.64
C LYS A 58 19.17 -5.36 -4.75
N ILE A 59 19.61 -4.17 -4.37
CA ILE A 59 20.00 -3.10 -5.29
C ILE A 59 21.47 -2.78 -5.04
N ASP A 60 22.29 -2.85 -6.07
CA ASP A 60 23.69 -2.42 -6.06
C ASP A 60 24.06 -1.53 -7.25
N ASP A 61 23.10 -1.22 -8.12
CA ASP A 61 23.28 -0.46 -9.36
C ASP A 61 22.36 0.77 -9.45
N PHE A 62 22.74 1.83 -8.76
CA PHE A 62 22.03 3.09 -8.84
C PHE A 62 22.38 3.90 -10.10
N LEU A 63 21.41 4.63 -10.65
CA LEU A 63 21.65 5.74 -11.58
C LEU A 63 22.42 6.86 -10.88
N GLN A 64 22.02 7.15 -9.64
CA GLN A 64 22.72 8.06 -8.73
C GLN A 64 22.71 7.47 -7.32
N GLN A 65 23.87 7.38 -6.68
CA GLN A 65 23.96 6.81 -5.35
C GLN A 65 23.19 7.66 -4.33
N PRO A 66 22.33 7.04 -3.49
CA PRO A 66 21.58 7.75 -2.47
C PRO A 66 22.51 8.39 -1.45
N ILE A 67 22.21 9.63 -1.04
CA ILE A 67 23.01 10.41 -0.10
C ILE A 67 22.38 10.33 1.29
N PHE A 68 23.11 9.91 2.31
CA PHE A 68 22.54 9.81 3.66
C PHE A 68 23.04 10.90 4.60
N VAL A 69 24.32 11.27 4.48
CA VAL A 69 24.96 12.22 5.39
C VAL A 69 25.84 13.15 4.60
N HIS A 70 25.79 14.43 4.95
CA HIS A 70 26.78 15.42 4.56
C HIS A 70 27.35 16.14 5.79
N THR A 71 28.63 15.97 6.09
CA THR A 71 29.34 16.68 7.15
C THR A 71 29.99 17.93 6.58
N ALA A 72 29.48 19.10 6.96
CA ALA A 72 29.93 20.38 6.40
C ALA A 72 31.05 21.04 7.20
N GLU A 73 31.16 20.74 8.49
CA GLU A 73 32.24 21.28 9.31
C GLU A 73 32.67 20.25 10.35
N ARG A 74 33.97 20.00 10.41
CA ARG A 74 34.61 19.27 11.50
C ARG A 74 35.84 20.05 11.92
N SER A 75 35.74 20.76 13.04
CA SER A 75 36.87 21.51 13.61
C SER A 75 37.28 20.91 14.95
N PHE A 76 38.58 20.80 15.15
CA PHE A 76 39.19 20.27 16.36
C PHE A 76 40.22 21.28 16.82
N ASN A 77 39.87 22.04 17.85
CA ASN A 77 40.65 23.18 18.31
C ASN A 77 41.15 22.92 19.74
N PHE A 78 42.41 23.24 19.98
CA PHE A 78 42.98 23.28 21.31
C PHE A 78 42.62 24.62 21.98
N LYS A 79 42.29 24.59 23.27
CA LYS A 79 42.17 25.84 24.03
C LYS A 79 43.54 26.23 24.56
N ASP A 80 43.98 27.43 24.24
CA ASP A 80 44.99 28.11 25.04
C ASP A 80 44.27 29.15 25.90
N GLN A 81 44.11 28.87 27.19
CA GLN A 81 43.40 29.77 28.11
C GLN A 81 44.20 31.06 28.40
N THR A 82 45.48 31.14 28.00
CA THR A 82 46.41 32.21 28.40
C THR A 82 47.30 32.76 27.28
N GLY A 83 47.31 32.15 26.08
CA GLY A 83 48.19 32.50 24.96
C GLY A 83 49.66 32.10 25.16
N MET A 84 50.00 31.45 26.28
CA MET A 84 51.36 31.23 26.76
C MET A 84 51.72 29.74 26.90
N ASN A 85 50.73 28.83 26.92
CA ASN A 85 50.99 27.40 26.96
C ASN A 85 49.76 26.62 26.44
N PRO A 86 49.90 25.81 25.38
CA PRO A 86 48.79 24.99 24.90
C PRO A 86 48.38 23.97 25.97
N ASP A 87 47.12 24.01 26.39
CA ASP A 87 46.51 22.98 27.23
C ASP A 87 46.20 21.76 26.34
N PHE A 88 47.07 20.75 26.41
CA PHE A 88 46.92 19.48 25.66
C PHE A 88 45.89 18.54 26.29
N GLU A 89 45.26 18.90 27.40
CA GLU A 89 44.24 18.07 28.05
C GLU A 89 42.82 18.50 27.65
N THR A 90 42.63 19.76 27.25
CA THR A 90 41.31 20.29 26.87
C THR A 90 41.15 20.46 25.36
N TYR A 91 40.34 19.59 24.77
CA TYR A 91 40.01 19.59 23.34
C TYR A 91 38.59 20.10 23.08
N HIS A 92 38.44 20.96 22.07
CA HIS A 92 37.12 21.37 21.57
C HIS A 92 36.86 20.75 20.19
N LEU A 93 35.94 19.79 20.15
CA LEU A 93 35.46 19.18 18.91
C LEU A 93 34.12 19.83 18.53
N ASN A 94 34.06 20.43 17.35
CA ASN A 94 32.81 20.86 16.73
C ASN A 94 32.53 19.99 15.49
N THR A 95 31.29 19.56 15.30
CA THR A 95 30.89 18.73 14.15
C THR A 95 29.49 19.12 13.70
N SER A 96 29.39 19.67 12.49
CA SER A 96 28.14 20.07 11.85
C SER A 96 27.78 19.07 10.75
N THR A 97 26.64 18.39 10.92
CA THR A 97 26.19 17.34 9.99
C THR A 97 24.77 17.61 9.49
N TYR A 98 24.60 17.57 8.18
CA TYR A 98 23.34 17.65 7.47
C TYR A 98 22.82 16.25 7.13
N TYR A 99 21.59 15.97 7.53
CA TYR A 99 20.88 14.73 7.24
C TYR A 99 19.93 14.96 6.07
N HIS A 100 20.11 14.17 5.02
CA HIS A 100 19.26 14.22 3.84
C HIS A 100 18.00 13.38 4.08
N GLU A 101 16.93 13.70 3.38
CA GLU A 101 15.75 12.85 3.36
C GLU A 101 16.09 11.46 2.85
N GLN A 102 15.49 10.44 3.45
CA GLN A 102 15.78 9.06 3.08
C GLN A 102 15.18 8.73 1.71
N PRO A 103 15.83 7.85 0.93
CA PRO A 103 15.27 7.37 -0.32
C PRO A 103 13.94 6.65 -0.09
N TYR A 104 12.96 6.90 -0.95
CA TYR A 104 11.65 6.27 -0.91
C TYR A 104 11.29 5.71 -2.27
N GLY A 105 10.58 4.59 -2.28
CA GLY A 105 10.12 3.97 -3.52
C GLY A 105 8.73 4.47 -3.92
N ARG A 106 8.51 4.59 -5.23
CA ARG A 106 7.25 5.00 -5.85
C ARG A 106 6.88 3.99 -6.93
N LEU A 107 5.62 3.55 -6.94
CA LEU A 107 5.06 2.78 -8.06
C LEU A 107 4.90 3.71 -9.27
N ALA A 108 5.64 3.42 -10.35
CA ALA A 108 5.53 4.15 -11.61
C ALA A 108 4.60 3.42 -12.58
N PHE A 109 4.54 2.08 -12.51
CA PHE A 109 3.69 1.26 -13.37
C PHE A 109 3.39 -0.07 -12.70
N SER A 110 2.21 -0.62 -12.98
CA SER A 110 1.82 -1.98 -12.62
C SER A 110 1.05 -2.63 -13.75
N ASN A 111 1.27 -3.92 -13.96
CA ASN A 111 0.51 -4.76 -14.87
C ASN A 111 0.14 -6.07 -14.16
N VAL A 112 -1.09 -6.54 -14.35
CA VAL A 112 -1.58 -7.75 -13.68
C VAL A 112 -2.09 -8.72 -14.73
N HIS A 113 -1.52 -9.92 -14.72
CA HIS A 113 -1.94 -11.04 -15.53
C HIS A 113 -2.54 -12.11 -14.62
N ALA A 114 -3.85 -12.34 -14.73
CA ALA A 114 -4.55 -13.34 -13.91
C ALA A 114 -5.16 -14.44 -14.79
N MET A 115 -4.89 -15.70 -14.44
CA MET A 115 -5.61 -16.86 -14.95
C MET A 115 -6.62 -17.32 -13.89
N MET A 116 -7.90 -17.38 -14.23
CA MET A 116 -8.98 -17.76 -13.31
C MET A 116 -9.59 -19.11 -13.70
N ASN A 117 -9.75 -19.99 -12.72
CA ASN A 117 -10.40 -21.28 -12.88
C ASN A 117 -11.60 -21.39 -11.93
N LEU A 118 -12.76 -21.73 -12.49
CA LEU A 118 -13.97 -21.95 -11.70
C LEU A 118 -14.02 -23.39 -11.17
N ASN A 119 -14.19 -23.54 -9.86
CA ASN A 119 -14.22 -24.85 -9.20
C ASN A 119 -15.55 -25.08 -8.46
N LYS A 120 -16.01 -26.33 -8.48
CA LYS A 120 -17.26 -26.80 -7.85
C LYS A 120 -17.07 -27.19 -6.38
N GLU A 121 -15.83 -27.30 -5.91
CA GLU A 121 -15.55 -27.56 -4.51
C GLU A 121 -15.90 -26.34 -3.65
N SER A 122 -16.68 -26.57 -2.59
CA SER A 122 -17.03 -25.56 -1.59
C SER A 122 -16.06 -25.53 -0.40
N SER A 123 -14.99 -26.33 -0.44
CA SER A 123 -14.02 -26.44 0.65
C SER A 123 -12.85 -25.48 0.50
N LYS A 124 -12.32 -25.00 1.64
CA LYS A 124 -11.10 -24.17 1.71
C LYS A 124 -9.89 -25.04 1.34
N VAL A 125 -9.15 -24.64 0.31
CA VAL A 125 -7.82 -25.21 0.04
C VAL A 125 -6.85 -24.69 1.09
N SER A 126 -5.97 -25.56 1.61
CA SER A 126 -4.89 -25.12 2.49
C SER A 126 -4.01 -24.12 1.74
N LYS A 127 -3.86 -22.90 2.27
CA LYS A 127 -2.88 -21.94 1.77
C LYS A 127 -1.49 -22.53 1.98
N ASN A 128 -0.91 -23.14 0.95
CA ASN A 128 0.52 -23.37 0.94
C ASN A 128 1.18 -21.99 0.88
N SER A 129 2.16 -21.73 1.73
CA SER A 129 2.95 -20.51 1.68
C SER A 129 3.57 -20.40 0.29
N ASN A 130 3.07 -19.46 -0.51
CA ASN A 130 3.49 -19.25 -1.89
C ASN A 130 5.02 -19.06 -1.94
N ASN A 131 5.70 -19.91 -2.71
CA ASN A 131 7.11 -19.68 -3.05
C ASN A 131 7.15 -18.48 -3.99
N ILE A 132 7.62 -17.34 -3.48
CA ILE A 132 7.85 -16.14 -4.28
C ILE A 132 8.96 -16.49 -5.28
N GLN A 133 8.60 -16.72 -6.54
CA GLN A 133 9.57 -16.75 -7.63
C GLN A 133 9.79 -15.29 -8.06
N GLN A 134 11.02 -14.81 -7.87
CA GLN A 134 11.42 -13.45 -8.21
C GLN A 134 12.28 -13.51 -9.47
N GLU A 135 11.87 -12.79 -10.52
CA GLU A 135 12.77 -12.43 -11.61
C GLU A 135 13.05 -10.92 -11.50
N ILE A 136 14.33 -10.56 -11.43
CA ILE A 136 14.79 -9.19 -11.17
C ILE A 136 15.49 -8.70 -12.42
N THR A 137 14.99 -7.61 -13.01
CA THR A 137 15.63 -6.98 -14.16
C THR A 137 16.46 -5.78 -13.71
N LYS A 138 17.65 -5.62 -14.30
CA LYS A 138 18.57 -4.53 -13.97
C LYS A 138 18.02 -3.18 -14.43
N PRO A 139 18.27 -2.08 -13.71
CA PRO A 139 17.87 -0.73 -14.07
C PRO A 139 18.29 -0.34 -15.48
N PHE A 140 17.38 0.32 -16.17
CA PHE A 140 17.63 0.94 -17.47
C PHE A 140 18.64 2.07 -17.31
N LYS A 141 19.86 1.88 -17.83
CA LYS A 141 20.90 2.92 -17.83
C LYS A 141 20.62 3.95 -18.92
N GLN A 142 19.82 4.96 -18.59
CA GLN A 142 19.80 6.19 -19.38
C GLN A 142 21.07 6.98 -19.03
N LYS A 143 21.89 7.33 -20.04
CA LYS A 143 23.03 8.25 -19.87
C LYS A 143 22.46 9.62 -19.49
N SER A 144 22.34 9.90 -18.19
CA SER A 144 22.22 11.27 -17.71
C SER A 144 23.62 11.87 -17.73
N ASN A 145 23.80 12.90 -18.56
CA ASN A 145 24.95 13.77 -18.39
C ASN A 145 24.83 14.37 -16.99
N SER A 146 25.91 14.28 -16.19
CA SER A 146 25.99 14.96 -14.91
C SER A 146 25.80 16.44 -15.16
N LEU A 147 24.62 16.94 -14.82
CA LEU A 147 24.30 18.35 -14.89
C LEU A 147 24.99 19.01 -13.69
N GLU A 148 26.18 19.56 -13.92
CA GLU A 148 26.72 20.64 -13.10
C GLU A 148 25.85 21.89 -13.32
N GLU A 149 24.61 21.87 -12.83
CA GLU A 149 23.66 22.99 -12.89
C GLU A 149 23.53 23.62 -11.49
N HIS A 150 24.66 23.93 -10.86
CA HIS A 150 24.66 24.47 -9.51
C HIS A 150 24.38 25.99 -9.42
N ASP A 151 24.35 26.72 -10.55
CA ASP A 151 24.31 28.19 -10.52
C ASP A 151 23.04 28.85 -11.08
N VAL A 152 22.12 28.12 -11.72
CA VAL A 152 20.95 28.75 -12.38
C VAL A 152 19.83 29.08 -11.39
N PHE A 153 19.53 28.20 -10.43
CA PHE A 153 18.38 28.39 -9.52
C PHE A 153 18.66 29.34 -8.36
N ARG A 154 19.92 29.45 -7.92
CA ARG A 154 20.32 30.27 -6.76
C ARG A 154 20.12 31.76 -7.01
N ASN A 155 20.23 32.19 -8.27
CA ASN A 155 20.19 33.59 -8.66
C ASN A 155 18.76 34.12 -8.92
N ALA A 156 17.78 33.25 -9.12
CA ALA A 156 16.41 33.64 -9.46
C ALA A 156 15.47 33.79 -8.24
N PHE A 157 15.71 33.04 -7.15
CA PHE A 157 14.82 33.03 -5.98
C PHE A 157 15.61 32.94 -4.65
N PRO A 158 16.14 34.05 -4.12
CA PRO A 158 17.04 34.04 -2.97
C PRO A 158 16.44 33.53 -1.64
N TYR A 159 15.10 33.36 -1.57
CA TYR A 159 14.39 32.90 -0.37
C TYR A 159 13.62 31.59 -0.56
N ALA A 160 13.54 31.06 -1.78
CA ALA A 160 12.82 29.82 -2.03
C ALA A 160 13.78 28.63 -1.88
N LYS A 161 13.44 27.71 -0.98
CA LYS A 161 14.09 26.40 -0.89
C LYS A 161 13.28 25.41 -1.72
N PHE A 162 13.88 24.86 -2.76
CA PHE A 162 13.24 23.85 -3.59
C PHE A 162 13.75 22.46 -3.19
N LEU A 163 12.81 21.52 -3.02
CA LEU A 163 13.11 20.11 -2.89
C LEU A 163 12.73 19.44 -4.21
N ILE A 164 13.72 18.86 -4.88
CA ILE A 164 13.54 18.21 -6.17
C ILE A 164 13.73 16.70 -5.98
N PRO A 165 12.74 15.87 -6.36
CA PRO A 165 12.89 14.43 -6.30
C PRO A 165 13.81 13.96 -7.43
N ILE A 166 14.95 13.39 -7.06
CA ILE A 166 15.92 12.81 -8.00
C ILE A 166 15.66 11.31 -8.10
N VAL A 167 15.62 10.79 -9.33
CA VAL A 167 15.53 9.35 -9.61
C VAL A 167 16.89 8.70 -9.38
N LEU A 168 16.96 7.86 -8.36
CA LEU A 168 18.16 7.09 -8.00
C LEU A 168 18.24 5.77 -8.77
N GLY A 169 17.12 5.26 -9.26
CA GLY A 169 17.04 4.07 -10.10
C GLY A 169 15.60 3.65 -10.41
N GLU A 170 15.42 2.84 -11.45
CA GLU A 170 14.14 2.24 -11.82
C GLU A 170 14.29 0.72 -11.84
N TYR A 171 13.36 0.00 -11.22
CA TYR A 171 13.46 -1.44 -11.02
C TYR A 171 12.18 -2.13 -11.46
N ASP A 172 12.33 -3.08 -12.38
CA ASP A 172 11.24 -3.96 -12.82
C ASP A 172 11.22 -5.22 -11.95
N ILE A 173 10.04 -5.56 -11.43
CA ILE A 173 9.84 -6.58 -10.41
C ILE A 173 8.63 -7.41 -10.78
N GLU A 174 8.82 -8.72 -10.87
CA GLU A 174 7.73 -9.68 -11.10
C GLU A 174 7.38 -10.44 -9.82
N ILE A 175 6.08 -10.61 -9.56
CA ILE A 175 5.55 -11.34 -8.41
C ILE A 175 4.49 -12.34 -8.87
N ALA A 176 4.69 -13.61 -8.57
CA ALA A 176 3.69 -14.67 -8.77
C ALA A 176 2.93 -14.97 -7.48
N LEU A 177 1.59 -15.05 -7.57
CA LEU A 177 0.67 -15.29 -6.46
C LEU A 177 -0.38 -16.34 -6.85
N GLU A 178 -0.89 -17.07 -5.87
CA GLU A 178 -2.08 -17.91 -5.99
C GLU A 178 -3.13 -17.45 -4.97
N GLU A 179 -4.37 -17.26 -5.41
CA GLU A 179 -5.51 -16.90 -4.56
C GLU A 179 -6.69 -17.85 -4.80
N ASN A 180 -7.38 -18.24 -3.73
CA ASN A 180 -8.55 -19.12 -3.82
C ASN A 180 -9.74 -18.45 -3.12
N THR A 181 -10.66 -17.91 -3.92
CA THR A 181 -11.81 -17.16 -3.40
C THR A 181 -13.07 -18.03 -3.37
N LEU A 182 -13.63 -18.26 -2.18
CA LEU A 182 -14.92 -18.95 -2.02
C LEU A 182 -16.10 -18.06 -2.39
N MET A 183 -17.17 -18.64 -2.92
CA MET A 183 -18.38 -17.95 -3.36
C MET A 183 -19.60 -18.50 -2.63
N ASP A 184 -20.01 -17.81 -1.55
CA ASP A 184 -21.04 -18.30 -0.62
C ASP A 184 -22.39 -18.59 -1.28
N LYS A 185 -22.75 -17.82 -2.31
CA LYS A 185 -23.99 -18.00 -3.07
C LYS A 185 -23.81 -18.83 -4.35
N GLY A 186 -22.61 -19.34 -4.60
CA GLY A 186 -22.22 -19.90 -5.88
C GLY A 186 -22.26 -18.87 -7.01
N ILE A 187 -21.57 -19.17 -8.10
CA ILE A 187 -21.51 -18.35 -9.30
C ILE A 187 -21.83 -19.21 -10.52
N MET A 188 -22.54 -18.62 -11.47
CA MET A 188 -22.82 -19.22 -12.76
C MET A 188 -21.87 -18.68 -13.84
N GLU A 189 -21.58 -17.38 -13.78
CA GLU A 189 -20.78 -16.67 -14.78
C GLU A 189 -20.11 -15.45 -14.14
N ILE A 190 -18.88 -15.18 -14.55
CA ILE A 190 -18.18 -13.92 -14.26
C ILE A 190 -18.43 -12.99 -15.43
N LEU A 191 -18.89 -11.78 -15.15
CA LEU A 191 -19.23 -10.78 -16.15
C LEU A 191 -18.06 -9.84 -16.41
N GLU A 192 -17.50 -9.28 -15.34
CA GLU A 192 -16.41 -8.32 -15.40
C GLU A 192 -15.50 -8.47 -14.18
N VAL A 193 -14.21 -8.17 -14.38
CA VAL A 193 -13.25 -8.02 -13.29
C VAL A 193 -12.47 -6.73 -13.51
N SER A 194 -12.46 -5.87 -12.50
CA SER A 194 -11.54 -4.73 -12.43
C SER A 194 -10.49 -4.97 -11.35
N THR A 195 -9.25 -4.55 -11.64
CA THR A 195 -8.08 -4.84 -10.80
C THR A 195 -7.22 -3.60 -10.62
N GLU A 196 -6.76 -3.36 -9.40
CA GLU A 196 -5.86 -2.28 -9.04
C GLU A 196 -4.74 -2.80 -8.13
N VAL A 197 -3.51 -2.33 -8.35
CA VAL A 197 -2.38 -2.62 -7.46
C VAL A 197 -2.15 -1.43 -6.54
N VAL A 198 -2.11 -1.70 -5.23
CA VAL A 198 -1.87 -0.69 -4.21
C VAL A 198 -0.63 -1.06 -3.40
N LEU A 199 0.38 -0.19 -3.41
CA LEU A 199 1.52 -0.32 -2.50
C LEU A 199 1.20 0.27 -1.13
N THR A 200 1.48 -0.50 -0.08
CA THR A 200 1.37 -0.06 1.31
C THR A 200 2.72 0.30 1.92
N ASN A 201 3.80 -0.28 1.39
CA ASN A 201 5.16 -0.03 1.88
C ASN A 201 6.15 -0.15 0.72
N CYS A 202 7.08 0.80 0.60
CA CYS A 202 8.14 0.79 -0.41
C CYS A 202 9.37 1.51 0.14
N LYS A 203 10.26 0.76 0.80
CA LYS A 203 11.36 1.31 1.61
C LYS A 203 12.70 0.73 1.22
N PHE A 204 13.67 1.61 1.05
CA PHE A 204 15.06 1.23 0.79
C PHE A 204 15.87 1.20 2.09
N LEU A 205 16.53 0.07 2.36
CA LEU A 205 17.44 -0.11 3.48
C LEU A 205 18.89 -0.23 2.97
N PRO A 206 19.75 0.76 3.22
CA PRO A 206 21.15 0.70 2.80
C PRO A 206 21.89 -0.41 3.56
N SER A 207 22.72 -1.17 2.85
CA SER A 207 23.51 -2.28 3.42
C SER A 207 24.99 -1.93 3.53
N LYS A 208 25.53 -1.16 2.59
CA LYS A 208 26.91 -0.65 2.62
C LYS A 208 26.95 0.83 2.23
N PHE A 209 27.94 1.52 2.77
CA PHE A 209 28.17 2.93 2.52
C PHE A 209 29.57 3.18 1.98
N ASN A 210 29.66 4.18 1.10
CA ASN A 210 30.90 4.78 0.66
C ASN A 210 31.03 6.17 1.27
N TYR A 211 32.27 6.60 1.47
CA TYR A 211 32.62 7.96 1.85
C TYR A 211 33.29 8.64 0.65
N SER A 212 32.98 9.91 0.44
CA SER A 212 33.74 10.75 -0.48
C SER A 212 35.20 10.87 0.00
N SER A 213 36.11 11.22 -0.91
CA SER A 213 37.55 11.36 -0.61
C SER A 213 37.85 12.37 0.51
N ASP A 214 37.03 13.41 0.61
CA ASP A 214 37.08 14.44 1.67
C ASP A 214 36.32 14.03 2.95
N GLN A 215 35.74 12.82 2.99
CA GLN A 215 34.91 12.28 4.07
C GLN A 215 33.67 13.12 4.44
N THR A 216 33.31 14.10 3.60
CA THR A 216 32.18 15.00 3.86
C THR A 216 30.86 14.38 3.44
N LYS A 217 30.83 13.39 2.54
CA LYS A 217 29.60 12.81 1.98
C LYS A 217 29.57 11.32 2.15
N ARG A 218 28.46 10.81 2.71
CA ARG A 218 28.18 9.38 2.85
C ARG A 218 27.07 8.97 1.89
N THR A 219 27.39 8.09 0.95
CA THR A 219 26.41 7.53 0.00
C THR A 219 26.21 6.05 0.22
N ALA A 220 25.04 5.51 -0.13
CA ALA A 220 24.82 4.07 -0.12
C ALA A 220 25.34 3.44 -1.43
N SER A 221 26.15 2.38 -1.31
CA SER A 221 26.66 1.64 -2.45
C SER A 221 25.79 0.44 -2.82
N ASN A 222 25.02 -0.09 -1.86
CA ASN A 222 23.99 -1.09 -2.09
C ASN A 222 22.98 -1.11 -0.95
N GLY A 223 21.89 -1.83 -1.14
CA GLY A 223 20.85 -2.03 -0.14
C GLY A 223 19.77 -3.01 -0.58
N VAL A 224 18.69 -3.05 0.20
CA VAL A 224 17.51 -3.87 -0.08
C VAL A 224 16.30 -2.94 -0.19
N LEU A 225 15.54 -3.07 -1.27
CA LEU A 225 14.25 -2.41 -1.43
C LEU A 225 13.14 -3.39 -1.04
N PHE A 226 12.44 -3.07 0.04
CA PHE A 226 11.29 -3.81 0.52
C PHE A 226 10.00 -3.22 -0.04
N ILE A 227 9.14 -4.09 -0.55
CA ILE A 227 7.89 -3.72 -1.20
C ILE A 227 6.77 -4.57 -0.62
N GLU A 228 5.71 -3.93 -0.17
CA GLU A 228 4.50 -4.58 0.31
C GLU A 228 3.29 -3.86 -0.28
N GLY A 229 2.25 -4.63 -0.55
CA GLY A 229 1.03 -4.11 -1.13
C GLY A 229 -0.05 -5.16 -1.21
N PHE A 230 -1.07 -4.85 -1.99
CA PHE A 230 -2.12 -5.79 -2.33
C PHE A 230 -2.69 -5.50 -3.71
N ILE A 231 -3.23 -6.53 -4.32
CA ILE A 231 -4.10 -6.44 -5.48
C ILE A 231 -5.52 -6.33 -4.96
N GLN A 232 -6.23 -5.29 -5.39
CA GLN A 232 -7.65 -5.12 -5.13
C GLN A 232 -8.41 -5.48 -6.40
N GLU A 233 -9.26 -6.50 -6.30
CA GLU A 233 -10.13 -6.90 -7.39
C GLU A 233 -11.59 -6.64 -7.03
N SER A 234 -12.36 -6.21 -8.03
CA SER A 234 -13.81 -6.13 -7.97
C SER A 234 -14.38 -7.00 -9.08
N MET A 235 -15.00 -8.12 -8.69
CA MET A 235 -15.55 -9.11 -9.60
C MET A 235 -17.06 -8.98 -9.64
N GLU A 236 -17.60 -8.64 -10.81
CA GLU A 236 -19.04 -8.67 -11.07
C GLU A 236 -19.42 -10.03 -11.65
N TYR A 237 -20.46 -10.65 -11.09
CA TYR A 237 -20.85 -12.02 -11.41
C TYR A 237 -22.36 -12.26 -11.33
N LEU A 238 -22.80 -13.29 -12.04
CA LEU A 238 -24.14 -13.84 -11.91
C LEU A 238 -24.17 -14.88 -10.78
N PRO A 239 -24.87 -14.60 -9.67
CA PRO A 239 -24.98 -15.53 -8.56
C PRO A 239 -25.82 -16.76 -8.94
N ALA A 240 -25.54 -17.90 -8.31
CA ALA A 240 -26.39 -19.07 -8.45
C ALA A 240 -27.69 -18.87 -7.65
N ILE A 241 -28.70 -18.28 -8.30
CA ILE A 241 -30.05 -18.17 -7.76
C ILE A 241 -30.77 -19.50 -8.03
N ASN A 242 -31.67 -19.88 -7.13
CA ASN A 242 -32.55 -21.03 -7.28
C ASN A 242 -33.49 -20.77 -8.48
N TRP A 243 -33.00 -21.00 -9.70
CA TRP A 243 -33.74 -20.72 -10.93
C TRP A 243 -34.91 -21.69 -10.98
N GLU A 244 -36.11 -21.20 -10.71
CA GLU A 244 -37.36 -21.97 -10.71
C GLU A 244 -37.68 -22.63 -12.08
N LYS A 245 -36.80 -22.48 -13.07
CA LYS A 245 -36.95 -22.98 -14.45
C LYS A 245 -35.98 -24.11 -14.83
N MET A 246 -35.04 -24.52 -13.97
CA MET A 246 -34.10 -25.61 -14.26
C MET A 246 -34.25 -26.74 -13.24
N SER A 247 -34.09 -27.99 -13.69
CA SER A 247 -34.11 -29.13 -12.75
C SER A 247 -32.93 -29.01 -11.78
N PRO A 248 -33.08 -29.37 -10.49
CA PRO A 248 -32.00 -29.26 -9.50
C PRO A 248 -30.68 -29.93 -9.93
N ARG A 249 -30.77 -31.04 -10.69
CA ARG A 249 -29.60 -31.76 -11.21
C ARG A 249 -28.85 -30.99 -12.28
N GLU A 250 -29.55 -30.29 -13.16
CA GLU A 250 -28.92 -29.48 -14.20
C GLU A 250 -28.34 -28.18 -13.63
N TRP A 251 -29.01 -27.63 -12.61
CA TRP A 251 -28.55 -26.43 -11.90
C TRP A 251 -27.21 -26.70 -11.21
N LEU A 252 -27.11 -27.78 -10.43
CA LEU A 252 -25.85 -28.17 -9.77
C LEU A 252 -24.68 -28.40 -10.74
N LYS A 253 -24.94 -28.71 -12.02
CA LYS A 253 -23.87 -28.84 -13.03
C LYS A 253 -23.26 -27.51 -13.45
N LYS A 254 -23.97 -26.40 -13.28
CA LYS A 254 -23.57 -25.06 -13.75
C LYS A 254 -23.11 -24.11 -12.65
N VAL A 255 -23.20 -24.53 -11.38
CA VAL A 255 -22.79 -23.72 -10.24
C VAL A 255 -21.35 -24.04 -9.84
N TYR A 256 -20.57 -22.99 -9.65
CA TYR A 256 -19.22 -23.02 -9.10
C TYR A 256 -19.20 -22.32 -7.75
N TYR A 257 -18.39 -22.79 -6.81
CA TYR A 257 -18.32 -22.26 -5.44
C TYR A 257 -16.96 -21.67 -5.10
N ARG A 258 -16.00 -21.76 -6.01
CA ARG A 258 -14.66 -21.23 -5.80
C ARG A 258 -14.06 -20.70 -7.10
N VAL A 259 -13.29 -19.63 -7.00
CA VAL A 259 -12.46 -19.08 -8.08
C VAL A 259 -11.01 -19.22 -7.65
N ASP A 260 -10.29 -20.06 -8.38
CA ASP A 260 -8.86 -20.32 -8.16
C ASP A 260 -8.08 -19.47 -9.16
N GLN A 261 -7.21 -18.59 -8.68
CA GLN A 261 -6.49 -17.63 -9.48
C GLN A 261 -4.98 -17.87 -9.39
N LYS A 262 -4.30 -17.83 -10.54
CA LYS A 262 -2.85 -17.67 -10.63
C LYS A 262 -2.56 -16.30 -11.21
N ILE A 263 -1.84 -15.48 -10.47
CA ILE A 263 -1.66 -14.07 -10.75
C ILE A 263 -0.16 -13.78 -10.89
N ALA A 264 0.24 -13.17 -11.99
CA ALA A 264 1.55 -12.56 -12.17
C ALA A 264 1.38 -11.03 -12.16
N VAL A 265 2.23 -10.34 -11.41
CA VAL A 265 2.22 -8.89 -11.28
C VAL A 265 3.58 -8.34 -11.67
N ASP A 266 3.59 -7.49 -12.70
CA ASP A 266 4.78 -6.73 -13.08
C ASP A 266 4.69 -5.34 -12.45
N LEU A 267 5.73 -4.92 -11.74
CA LEU A 267 5.83 -3.61 -11.11
C LEU A 267 7.06 -2.89 -11.65
N LYS A 268 6.91 -1.60 -11.96
CA LYS A 268 8.05 -0.69 -12.14
C LYS A 268 8.12 0.26 -10.95
N ILE A 269 9.19 0.15 -10.17
CA ILE A 269 9.43 0.98 -8.99
C ILE A 269 10.53 2.00 -9.27
N GLN A 270 10.23 3.28 -9.06
CA GLN A 270 11.24 4.33 -9.02
C GLN A 270 11.73 4.53 -7.59
N LEU A 271 13.03 4.43 -7.37
CA LEU A 271 13.66 4.87 -6.12
C LEU A 271 14.00 6.35 -6.24
N LEU A 272 13.46 7.16 -5.35
CA LEU A 272 13.56 8.62 -5.37
C LEU A 272 14.23 9.14 -4.11
N GLN A 273 14.88 10.29 -4.20
CA GLN A 273 15.33 11.05 -3.03
C GLN A 273 15.13 12.55 -3.27
N LEU A 274 14.55 13.23 -2.29
CA LEU A 274 14.42 14.68 -2.31
C LEU A 274 15.77 15.32 -1.98
N VAL A 275 16.25 16.18 -2.88
CA VAL A 275 17.49 16.93 -2.71
C VAL A 275 17.18 18.42 -2.71
N GLN A 276 17.82 19.13 -1.79
CA GLN A 276 17.69 20.58 -1.65
C GLN A 276 18.75 21.29 -2.49
N PHE A 277 18.32 22.27 -3.27
CA PHE A 277 19.19 23.20 -4.02
C PHE A 277 19.13 24.61 -3.42
#